data_AF-A0A816SWH3-F1
#
_entry.id   AF-A0A816SWH3-F1
#
_cell.length_a   1.000
_cell.length_b   1.000
_cell.length_c   1.000
_cell.angle_alpha   90.00
_cell.angle_beta   90.00
_cell.angle_gamma   90.00
#
_symmetry.space_group_name_H-M   'P 1'
#
loop_
_entity.id
_entity.type
_entity.pdbx_description
1 polymer ?
#
loop_
_entity_poly.entity_id
_entity_poly.type
_entity_poly.pdbx_seq_one_letter_code
_entity_poly.pdbx_strand_id
1 'polypeptide(L)'
;MRSKLIHKSLIVIAAILFLFIVFASFRFVSNVPNPNPKDFTHTSLIYRALKQAKSLEVECEQQYQLTAVVINWKRLSSVQLAVQRYLNATHFRRIIVWNNNPTINLTHKQILPQNQSFDLIRIINSKKNLKDEAKYRACAEAETLACFYVDDDWDISHYMNTLIASFRSDPNVLHSVTNYVTYYNNMLWTFMDSRIELHVGFSWIGCGSVFLREHARRHLQLLEVNLENNSDLFAFSDLFFSIWLNDIPSQMVVNLLSLPATVNETNVSFSSTSNFYSSQHKSSVLAIRKLEAALRLNQPTMNITFPRKQNRRFSYCTKSPSPKDDFTFYSNVLPIDIEHIPFDIKVDSDRGTYRYVPNGPNYTHFIEYNTLKAVDNDEKHVGDHLDL
;
A
#
# COMPACT_ATOMS: atom_id res chain seq x y z
N MET A 1 13.48 10.03 -44.86
CA MET A 1 12.16 10.61 -44.49
C MET A 1 11.24 9.66 -43.71
N ARG A 2 11.24 8.34 -43.92
CA ARG A 2 10.35 7.39 -43.21
C ARG A 2 10.59 7.25 -41.69
N SER A 3 11.83 7.36 -41.21
CA SER A 3 12.17 7.23 -39.78
C SER A 3 11.60 8.35 -38.88
N LYS A 4 11.55 9.60 -39.37
CA LYS A 4 10.96 10.74 -38.62
C LYS A 4 9.43 10.66 -38.52
N LEU A 5 8.77 9.96 -39.45
CA LEU A 5 7.32 9.79 -39.45
C LEU A 5 6.89 8.76 -38.40
N ILE A 6 7.63 7.65 -38.30
CA ILE A 6 7.40 6.58 -37.32
C ILE A 6 7.59 7.11 -35.89
N HIS A 7 8.61 7.94 -35.67
CA HIS A 7 8.88 8.52 -34.35
C HIS A 7 7.79 9.50 -33.89
N LYS A 8 7.24 10.30 -34.82
CA LYS A 8 6.11 11.20 -34.51
C LYS A 8 4.82 10.41 -34.24
N SER A 9 4.56 9.33 -34.97
CA SER A 9 3.39 8.48 -34.75
C SER A 9 3.43 7.74 -33.41
N LEU A 10 4.60 7.27 -32.96
CA LEU A 10 4.78 6.63 -31.66
C LEU A 10 4.57 7.60 -30.49
N ILE A 11 5.05 8.85 -30.62
CA ILE A 11 4.82 9.89 -29.61
C ILE A 11 3.32 10.26 -29.52
N VAL A 12 2.62 10.28 -30.65
CA VAL A 12 1.17 10.56 -30.69
C VAL A 12 0.37 9.40 -30.08
N ILE A 13 0.73 8.14 -30.35
CA ILE A 13 0.06 6.98 -29.75
C ILE A 13 0.30 6.92 -28.23
N ALA A 14 1.53 7.20 -27.78
CA ALA A 14 1.85 7.28 -26.35
C ALA A 14 1.08 8.42 -25.65
N ALA A 15 0.92 9.58 -26.30
CA ALA A 15 0.13 10.69 -25.78
C ALA A 15 -1.38 10.39 -25.72
N ILE A 16 -1.91 9.66 -26.72
CA ILE A 16 -3.32 9.21 -26.76
C ILE A 16 -3.60 8.21 -25.62
N LEU A 17 -2.70 7.24 -25.40
CA LEU A 17 -2.82 6.29 -24.29
C LEU A 17 -2.70 6.99 -22.93
N PHE A 18 -1.79 7.96 -22.79
CA PHE A 18 -1.65 8.76 -21.58
C PHE A 18 -2.91 9.59 -21.27
N LEU A 19 -3.60 10.11 -22.31
CA LEU A 19 -4.85 10.86 -22.14
C LEU A 19 -6.06 9.98 -21.75
N PHE A 20 -6.16 8.76 -22.27
CA PHE A 20 -7.17 7.80 -21.79
C PHE A 20 -6.98 7.47 -20.31
N ILE A 21 -5.73 7.35 -19.87
CA ILE A 21 -5.38 7.11 -18.47
C ILE A 21 -5.69 8.34 -17.60
N VAL A 22 -5.31 9.55 -18.03
CA VAL A 22 -5.61 10.78 -17.27
C VAL A 22 -7.12 11.07 -17.18
N PHE A 23 -7.89 10.86 -18.25
CA PHE A 23 -9.34 11.09 -18.22
C PHE A 23 -10.15 9.98 -17.52
N ALA A 24 -9.64 8.75 -17.48
CA ALA A 24 -10.26 7.69 -16.69
C ALA A 24 -9.99 7.85 -15.19
N SER A 25 -8.82 8.38 -14.80
CA SER A 25 -8.38 8.50 -13.40
C SER A 25 -8.79 9.81 -12.72
N PHE A 26 -9.08 10.89 -13.47
CA PHE A 26 -9.54 12.16 -12.91
C PHE A 26 -11.05 12.37 -13.05
N ARG A 27 -11.84 11.72 -12.20
CA ARG A 27 -13.25 12.10 -11.94
C ARG A 27 -13.40 13.08 -10.77
N PHE A 28 -12.53 14.08 -10.68
CA PHE A 28 -12.77 15.25 -9.81
C PHE A 28 -13.42 16.43 -10.56
N VAL A 29 -13.69 16.31 -11.86
CA VAL A 29 -14.48 17.28 -12.63
C VAL A 29 -15.58 16.55 -13.38
N SER A 30 -16.78 16.52 -12.79
CA SER A 30 -17.99 15.89 -13.33
C SER A 30 -18.57 16.56 -14.59
N ASN A 31 -17.81 17.42 -15.29
CA ASN A 31 -18.32 18.24 -16.39
C ASN A 31 -17.46 18.21 -17.66
N VAL A 32 -16.58 17.22 -17.85
CA VAL A 32 -15.89 17.09 -19.16
C VAL A 32 -16.79 16.27 -20.10
N PRO A 33 -17.32 16.87 -21.19
CA PRO A 33 -18.11 16.14 -22.18
C PRO A 33 -17.28 15.03 -22.82
N ASN A 34 -17.94 13.96 -23.23
CA ASN A 34 -17.33 12.81 -23.90
C ASN A 34 -16.52 13.32 -25.12
N PRO A 35 -15.17 13.23 -25.10
CA PRO A 35 -14.35 13.92 -26.10
C PRO A 35 -14.61 13.33 -27.49
N ASN A 36 -14.81 14.20 -28.47
CA ASN A 36 -14.97 13.77 -29.86
C ASN A 36 -13.62 13.25 -30.34
N PRO A 37 -13.53 12.11 -31.05
CA PRO A 37 -12.27 11.61 -31.60
C PRO A 37 -11.46 12.63 -32.42
N LYS A 38 -12.10 13.70 -32.92
CA LYS A 38 -11.44 14.82 -33.61
C LYS A 38 -10.67 15.77 -32.67
N ASP A 39 -11.02 15.84 -31.39
CA ASP A 39 -10.37 16.70 -30.39
C ASP A 39 -8.91 16.29 -30.12
N PHE A 40 -8.55 15.04 -30.41
CA PHE A 40 -7.19 14.49 -30.23
C PHE A 40 -6.15 14.99 -31.25
N THR A 41 -6.56 15.73 -32.29
CA THR A 41 -5.62 16.42 -33.18
C THR A 41 -5.17 17.79 -32.65
N HIS A 42 -5.81 18.29 -31.58
CA HIS A 42 -5.48 19.58 -30.99
C HIS A 42 -4.32 19.43 -29.99
N THR A 43 -3.09 19.47 -30.49
CA THR A 43 -1.85 19.51 -29.70
C THR A 43 -1.88 20.53 -28.56
N SER A 44 -2.62 21.63 -28.72
CA SER A 44 -2.85 22.63 -27.67
C SER A 44 -3.63 22.11 -26.46
N LEU A 45 -4.61 21.23 -26.67
CA LEU A 45 -5.37 20.60 -25.57
C LEU A 45 -4.48 19.61 -24.81
N ILE A 46 -3.71 18.79 -25.53
CA ILE A 46 -2.76 17.83 -24.95
C ILE A 46 -1.72 18.57 -24.09
N TYR A 47 -1.13 19.63 -24.63
CA TYR A 47 -0.15 20.44 -23.91
C TYR A 47 -0.74 21.09 -22.65
N ARG A 48 -1.98 21.59 -22.73
CA ARG A 48 -2.68 22.17 -21.58
C ARG A 48 -2.93 21.13 -20.49
N ALA A 49 -3.43 19.95 -20.86
CA ALA A 49 -3.67 18.85 -19.92
C ALA A 49 -2.38 18.39 -19.25
N LEU A 50 -1.29 18.23 -20.01
CA LEU A 50 0.03 17.89 -19.46
C LEU A 50 0.54 18.95 -18.48
N LYS A 51 0.38 20.24 -18.81
CA LYS A 51 0.80 21.33 -17.92
C LYS A 51 -0.02 21.34 -16.63
N GLN A 52 -1.32 21.08 -16.70
CA GLN A 52 -2.18 20.97 -15.53
C GLN A 52 -1.80 19.77 -14.66
N ALA A 53 -1.59 18.59 -15.26
CA ALA A 53 -1.17 17.39 -14.54
C ALA A 53 0.15 17.62 -13.78
N LYS A 54 1.14 18.27 -14.41
CA LYS A 54 2.41 18.64 -13.74
C LYS A 54 2.22 19.61 -12.59
N SER A 55 1.30 20.57 -12.70
CA SER A 55 1.00 21.50 -11.59
C SER A 55 0.40 20.75 -10.41
N LEU A 56 -0.58 19.89 -10.68
CA LEU A 56 -1.24 19.07 -9.67
C LEU A 56 -0.27 18.11 -8.99
N GLU A 57 0.66 17.51 -9.74
CA GLU A 57 1.70 16.66 -9.19
C GLU A 57 2.56 17.42 -8.17
N VAL A 58 3.02 18.63 -8.52
CA VAL A 58 3.80 19.49 -7.61
C VAL A 58 2.97 19.90 -6.39
N GLU A 59 1.69 20.24 -6.57
CA GLU A 59 0.79 20.57 -5.46
C GLU A 59 0.60 19.38 -4.51
N CYS A 60 0.35 18.18 -5.05
CA CYS A 60 0.24 16.96 -4.27
C CYS A 60 1.56 16.61 -3.56
N GLU A 61 2.71 16.82 -4.19
CA GLU A 61 4.02 16.64 -3.57
C GLU A 61 4.24 17.55 -2.36
N GLN A 62 3.87 18.82 -2.50
CA GLN A 62 3.98 19.78 -1.43
C GLN A 62 2.99 19.50 -0.29
N GLN A 63 1.76 19.11 -0.63
CA GLN A 63 0.74 18.78 0.36
C GLN A 63 1.07 17.48 1.10
N TYR A 64 1.47 16.44 0.39
CA TYR A 64 1.66 15.10 0.91
C TYR A 64 3.14 14.74 1.02
N GLN A 65 3.86 15.52 1.82
CA GLN A 65 5.21 15.15 2.27
C GLN A 65 5.16 13.81 3.02
N LEU A 66 6.20 13.00 2.86
CA LEU A 66 6.26 11.65 3.41
C LEU A 66 7.32 11.52 4.50
N THR A 67 6.98 10.73 5.52
CA THR A 67 7.94 10.16 6.45
C THR A 67 8.14 8.69 6.10
N ALA A 68 9.37 8.27 5.83
CA ALA A 68 9.66 6.84 5.75
C ALA A 68 9.71 6.25 7.15
N VAL A 69 9.02 5.13 7.38
CA VAL A 69 9.03 4.38 8.63
C VAL A 69 9.80 3.09 8.40
N VAL A 70 10.81 2.86 9.23
CA VAL A 70 11.60 1.63 9.25
C VAL A 70 11.49 1.01 10.64
N ILE A 71 11.12 -0.26 10.72
CA ILE A 71 11.08 -0.98 12.00
C ILE A 71 12.33 -1.83 12.12
N ASN A 72 13.03 -1.69 13.25
CA ASN A 72 14.14 -2.56 13.59
C ASN A 72 13.71 -3.59 14.64
N TRP A 73 14.08 -4.85 14.45
CA TRP A 73 14.03 -5.87 15.50
C TRP A 73 15.37 -6.61 15.61
N LYS A 74 15.67 -7.46 14.62
CA LYS A 74 16.85 -8.34 14.63
C LYS A 74 17.57 -8.36 13.26
N ARG A 75 17.36 -7.34 12.43
CA ARG A 75 17.98 -7.21 11.11
C ARG A 75 18.52 -5.80 10.89
N LEU A 76 19.54 -5.45 11.69
CA LEU A 76 20.12 -4.11 11.65
C LEU A 76 20.69 -3.79 10.26
N SER A 77 21.25 -4.78 9.55
CA SER A 77 21.81 -4.57 8.21
C SER A 77 20.75 -4.16 7.19
N SER A 78 19.58 -4.81 7.21
CA SER A 78 18.44 -4.47 6.37
C SER A 78 17.90 -3.08 6.69
N VAL A 79 17.87 -2.70 7.97
CA VAL A 79 17.48 -1.36 8.41
C VAL A 79 18.48 -0.30 7.91
N GLN A 80 19.78 -0.55 8.01
CA GLN A 80 20.82 0.34 7.48
C GLN A 80 20.64 0.55 5.97
N LEU A 81 20.43 -0.54 5.22
CA LEU A 81 20.20 -0.50 3.78
C LEU A 81 18.94 0.32 3.42
N ALA A 82 17.82 0.07 4.11
CA ALA A 82 16.58 0.81 3.90
C ALA A 82 16.77 2.31 4.18
N VAL A 83 17.39 2.67 5.30
CA VAL A 83 17.66 4.07 5.65
C VAL A 83 18.57 4.73 4.60
N GLN A 84 19.64 4.06 4.15
CA GLN A 84 20.52 4.59 3.11
C GLN A 84 19.76 4.87 1.81
N ARG A 85 18.87 3.95 1.39
CA ARG A 85 18.04 4.12 0.20
C ARG A 85 17.08 5.30 0.34
N TYR A 86 16.46 5.46 1.50
CA TYR A 86 15.52 6.55 1.74
C TYR A 86 16.18 7.92 1.84
N LEU A 87 17.43 8.00 2.31
CA LEU A 87 18.20 9.25 2.27
C LEU A 87 18.54 9.69 0.85
N ASN A 88 18.76 8.72 -0.05
CA ASN A 88 19.02 8.98 -1.46
C ASN A 88 17.74 9.25 -2.25
N ALA A 89 16.56 9.00 -1.68
CA ALA A 89 15.27 9.27 -2.30
C ALA A 89 14.82 10.70 -2.03
N THR A 90 14.29 11.36 -3.06
CA THR A 90 13.81 12.76 -2.96
C THR A 90 12.44 12.90 -2.29
N HIS A 91 11.77 11.78 -1.98
CA HIS A 91 10.38 11.77 -1.52
C HIS A 91 10.22 12.02 -0.02
N PHE A 92 11.26 11.77 0.78
CA PHE A 92 11.14 11.72 2.23
C PHE A 92 11.63 12.99 2.89
N ARG A 93 10.75 13.62 3.66
CA ARG A 93 11.09 14.76 4.51
C ARG A 93 11.69 14.33 5.84
N ARG A 94 11.38 13.11 6.28
CA ARG A 94 11.85 12.51 7.51
C ARG A 94 11.93 10.99 7.37
N ILE A 95 12.80 10.37 8.14
CA ILE A 95 12.90 8.93 8.35
C ILE A 95 12.74 8.68 9.85
N ILE A 96 11.76 7.85 10.22
CA ILE A 96 11.61 7.34 11.58
C ILE A 96 12.09 5.91 11.60
N VAL A 97 13.12 5.65 12.41
CA VAL A 97 13.57 4.30 12.74
C VAL A 97 12.98 3.92 14.09
N TRP A 98 11.98 3.04 14.08
CA TRP A 98 11.37 2.50 15.28
C TRP A 98 12.12 1.24 15.71
N ASN A 99 12.98 1.36 16.72
CA ASN A 99 13.64 0.21 17.31
C ASN A 99 12.68 -0.55 18.21
N ASN A 100 12.16 -1.65 17.69
CA ASN A 100 11.25 -2.56 18.36
C ASN A 100 11.98 -3.54 19.30
N ASN A 101 13.32 -3.53 19.33
CA ASN A 101 14.14 -4.41 20.14
C ASN A 101 14.49 -3.79 21.50
N PRO A 102 13.89 -4.27 22.61
CA PRO A 102 14.08 -3.68 23.92
C PRO A 102 15.43 -4.02 24.56
N THR A 103 16.18 -4.96 23.99
CA THR A 103 17.49 -5.38 24.53
C THR A 103 18.63 -4.51 24.02
N ILE A 104 18.39 -3.68 23.00
CA ILE A 104 19.38 -2.78 22.43
C ILE A 104 18.82 -1.37 22.41
N ASN A 105 19.67 -0.38 22.68
CA ASN A 105 19.34 1.02 22.48
C ASN A 105 20.05 1.50 21.21
N LEU A 106 19.28 1.68 20.14
CA LEU A 106 19.82 1.99 18.83
C LEU A 106 20.24 3.46 18.76
N THR A 107 21.41 3.70 18.16
CA THR A 107 22.01 5.03 17.99
C THR A 107 22.19 5.36 16.51
N HIS A 108 22.32 6.65 16.19
CA HIS A 108 22.54 7.10 14.80
C HIS A 108 23.78 6.50 14.16
N LYS A 109 24.88 6.34 14.92
CA LYS A 109 26.12 5.72 14.43
C LYS A 109 25.93 4.24 14.03
N GLN A 110 24.97 3.55 14.63
CA GLN A 110 24.65 2.18 14.27
C GLN A 110 23.75 2.09 13.03
N ILE A 111 22.98 3.14 12.71
CA ILE A 111 22.13 3.20 11.52
C ILE A 111 22.89 3.71 10.30
N LEU A 112 23.76 4.69 10.51
CA LEU A 112 24.60 5.28 9.50
C LEU A 112 26.03 5.39 10.06
N PRO A 113 26.88 4.38 9.83
CA PRO A 113 28.24 4.37 10.36
C PRO A 113 29.18 5.39 9.67
N GLN A 114 28.75 6.02 8.57
CA GLN A 114 29.52 7.03 7.82
C GLN A 114 29.21 8.46 8.29
N ASN A 115 30.08 9.43 7.95
CA ASN A 115 29.94 10.88 8.23
C ASN A 115 28.80 11.56 7.43
N GLN A 116 27.64 10.92 7.32
CA GLN A 116 26.45 11.50 6.72
C GLN A 116 25.64 12.24 7.79
N SER A 117 24.90 13.27 7.37
CA SER A 117 24.04 14.01 8.30
C SER A 117 22.90 13.12 8.82
N PHE A 118 22.59 13.27 10.11
CA PHE A 118 21.48 12.60 10.77
C PHE A 118 20.18 13.43 10.79
N ASP A 119 20.17 14.62 10.16
CA ASP A 119 19.08 15.60 10.30
C ASP A 119 17.70 15.02 9.92
N LEU A 120 17.67 14.12 8.94
CA LEU A 120 16.45 13.47 8.48
C LEU A 120 16.03 12.27 9.35
N ILE A 121 16.87 11.79 10.27
CA ILE A 121 16.65 10.53 10.99
C ILE A 121 16.25 10.77 12.45
N ARG A 122 15.06 10.28 12.81
CA ARG A 122 14.61 10.18 14.20
C ARG A 122 14.58 8.71 14.61
N ILE A 123 15.29 8.36 15.68
CA ILE A 123 15.28 7.01 16.25
C ILE A 123 14.36 6.99 17.46
N ILE A 124 13.43 6.04 17.52
CA ILE A 124 12.54 5.82 18.66
C ILE A 124 12.83 4.41 19.22
N ASN A 125 13.36 4.35 20.44
CA ASN A 125 13.67 3.10 21.12
C ASN A 125 12.50 2.63 21.99
N SER A 126 11.83 1.56 21.56
CA SER A 126 10.70 0.97 22.27
C SER A 126 11.15 0.11 23.45
N LYS A 127 10.40 0.19 24.56
CA LYS A 127 10.63 -0.64 25.76
C LYS A 127 10.19 -2.09 25.60
N LYS A 128 9.46 -2.43 24.54
CA LYS A 128 8.97 -3.78 24.23
C LYS A 128 8.81 -3.99 22.72
N ASN A 129 8.71 -5.25 22.31
CA ASN A 129 8.35 -5.59 20.92
C ASN A 129 6.85 -5.41 20.70
N LEU A 130 6.47 -4.42 19.91
CA LEU A 130 5.07 -4.08 19.57
C LEU A 130 4.54 -4.80 18.33
N LYS A 131 5.34 -5.65 17.68
CA LYS A 131 4.94 -6.37 16.45
C LYS A 131 4.37 -5.39 15.40
N ASP A 132 3.21 -5.69 14.82
CA ASP A 132 2.59 -4.89 13.76
C ASP A 132 2.19 -3.49 14.25
N GLU A 133 1.89 -3.31 15.54
CA GLU A 133 1.48 -2.03 16.11
C GLU A 133 2.54 -0.92 15.94
N ALA A 134 3.82 -1.31 15.92
CA ALA A 134 4.96 -0.37 15.86
C ALA A 134 4.87 0.59 14.66
N LYS A 135 4.40 0.14 13.50
CA LYS A 135 4.39 0.96 12.28
C LYS A 135 3.35 2.08 12.37
N TYR A 136 2.22 1.81 13.01
CA TYR A 136 1.18 2.80 13.25
C TYR A 136 1.60 3.82 14.31
N ARG A 137 2.29 3.39 15.36
CA ARG A 137 2.86 4.32 16.35
C ARG A 137 3.93 5.21 15.75
N ALA A 138 4.85 4.63 14.97
CA ALA A 138 5.86 5.40 14.26
C ALA A 138 5.23 6.41 13.30
N CYS A 139 4.20 6.01 12.54
CA CYS A 139 3.51 6.93 11.65
C CYS A 139 2.73 8.01 12.39
N ALA A 140 2.06 7.67 13.50
CA ALA A 140 1.35 8.63 14.34
C ALA A 140 2.27 9.73 14.92
N GLU A 141 3.54 9.39 15.17
CA GLU A 141 4.61 10.28 15.62
C GLU A 141 5.27 11.12 14.50
N ALA A 142 4.93 10.84 13.23
CA ALA A 142 5.49 11.56 12.09
C ALA A 142 5.08 13.03 12.09
N GLU A 143 5.96 13.91 11.63
CA GLU A 143 5.65 15.34 11.46
C GLU A 143 4.86 15.61 10.16
N THR A 144 5.05 14.75 9.15
CA THR A 144 4.40 14.85 7.85
C THR A 144 2.97 14.29 7.86
N LEU A 145 2.21 14.54 6.77
CA LEU A 145 0.80 14.09 6.66
C LEU A 145 0.67 12.60 6.36
N ALA A 146 1.67 11.98 5.74
CA ALA A 146 1.63 10.59 5.33
C ALA A 146 2.95 9.86 5.60
N CYS A 147 2.86 8.55 5.66
CA CYS A 147 3.97 7.66 5.95
C CYS A 147 4.11 6.62 4.85
N PHE A 148 5.35 6.31 4.51
CA PHE A 148 5.73 5.19 3.68
C PHE A 148 6.36 4.12 4.57
N TYR A 149 5.96 2.86 4.39
CA TYR A 149 6.39 1.76 5.24
C TYR A 149 6.70 0.50 4.44
N VAL A 150 7.77 -0.19 4.80
CA VAL A 150 8.16 -1.52 4.31
C VAL A 150 8.77 -2.30 5.48
N ASP A 151 8.46 -3.59 5.61
CA ASP A 151 9.14 -4.49 6.55
C ASP A 151 10.64 -4.61 6.20
N ASP A 152 11.45 -5.06 7.16
CA ASP A 152 12.91 -5.22 7.01
C ASP A 152 13.35 -6.44 6.19
N ASP A 153 12.40 -7.11 5.53
CA ASP A 153 12.62 -8.34 4.75
C ASP A 153 12.22 -8.24 3.26
N TRP A 154 11.76 -7.07 2.81
CA TRP A 154 11.37 -6.82 1.41
C TRP A 154 12.14 -5.66 0.79
N ASP A 155 12.54 -5.85 -0.47
CA ASP A 155 13.01 -4.78 -1.34
C ASP A 155 11.94 -4.40 -2.36
N ILE A 156 11.38 -3.19 -2.18
CA ILE A 156 10.43 -2.60 -3.13
C ILE A 156 10.93 -1.28 -3.71
N SER A 157 12.24 -1.05 -3.68
CA SER A 157 12.87 0.18 -4.21
C SER A 157 12.49 0.44 -5.66
N HIS A 158 12.28 -0.62 -6.45
CA HIS A 158 11.86 -0.56 -7.84
C HIS A 158 10.40 -0.13 -8.05
N TYR A 159 9.55 -0.16 -7.03
CA TYR A 159 8.12 0.18 -7.13
C TYR A 159 7.74 1.39 -6.27
N MET A 160 8.73 2.02 -5.63
CA MET A 160 8.53 3.09 -4.65
C MET A 160 7.89 4.33 -5.28
N ASN A 161 8.34 4.76 -6.47
CA ASN A 161 7.81 5.94 -7.13
C ASN A 161 6.37 5.71 -7.55
N THR A 162 6.06 4.55 -8.15
CA THR A 162 4.69 4.23 -8.56
C THR A 162 3.77 4.08 -7.35
N LEU A 163 4.23 3.51 -6.24
CA LEU A 163 3.45 3.43 -5.01
C LEU A 163 3.15 4.81 -4.42
N ILE A 164 4.13 5.70 -4.41
CA ILE A 164 3.95 7.08 -3.93
C ILE A 164 3.05 7.87 -4.87
N ALA A 165 3.20 7.73 -6.19
CA ALA A 165 2.36 8.38 -7.19
C ALA A 165 0.91 7.88 -7.10
N SER A 166 0.70 6.57 -6.92
CA SER A 166 -0.60 5.97 -6.64
C SER A 166 -1.22 6.59 -5.39
N PHE A 167 -0.46 6.71 -4.30
CA PHE A 167 -0.96 7.36 -3.09
C PHE A 167 -1.37 8.81 -3.32
N ARG A 168 -0.56 9.60 -4.03
CA ARG A 168 -0.85 11.01 -4.30
C ARG A 168 -2.08 11.22 -5.19
N SER A 169 -2.48 10.23 -5.99
CA SER A 169 -3.69 10.32 -6.80
C SER A 169 -4.98 10.09 -5.99
N ASP A 170 -4.90 9.32 -4.90
CA ASP A 170 -6.00 9.17 -3.94
C ASP A 170 -5.49 8.98 -2.50
N PRO A 171 -5.10 10.06 -1.80
CA PRO A 171 -4.45 9.96 -0.49
C PRO A 171 -5.37 9.45 0.64
N ASN A 172 -6.68 9.41 0.41
CA ASN A 172 -7.66 9.07 1.44
C ASN A 172 -7.82 7.55 1.65
N VAL A 173 -7.00 6.75 0.97
CA VAL A 173 -7.12 5.29 0.99
C VAL A 173 -5.75 4.68 1.30
N LEU A 174 -5.75 3.45 1.77
CA LEU A 174 -4.52 2.71 1.96
C LEU A 174 -3.98 2.29 0.59
N HIS A 175 -2.72 2.62 0.30
CA HIS A 175 -2.00 2.13 -0.86
C HIS A 175 -0.96 1.09 -0.44
N SER A 176 -0.85 -0.01 -1.17
CA SER A 176 0.15 -1.04 -0.89
C SER A 176 0.62 -1.79 -2.13
N VAL A 177 1.74 -2.51 -1.99
CA VAL A 177 2.24 -3.45 -2.99
C VAL A 177 2.32 -4.84 -2.36
N THR A 178 2.09 -5.89 -3.14
CA THR A 178 2.34 -7.26 -2.68
C THR A 178 2.47 -8.24 -3.87
N ASN A 179 2.80 -9.50 -3.59
CA ASN A 179 2.82 -10.55 -4.63
C ASN A 179 1.41 -11.05 -4.95
N TYR A 180 1.26 -11.75 -6.07
CA TYR A 180 -0.05 -12.18 -6.56
C TYR A 180 -0.79 -13.13 -5.58
N VAL A 181 -0.08 -14.02 -4.88
CA VAL A 181 -0.70 -14.97 -3.92
C VAL A 181 -1.31 -14.21 -2.75
N THR A 182 -0.53 -13.28 -2.19
CA THR A 182 -0.96 -12.43 -1.07
C THR A 182 -2.12 -11.54 -1.49
N TYR A 183 -2.04 -10.94 -2.67
CA TYR A 183 -3.11 -10.11 -3.22
C TYR A 183 -4.42 -10.88 -3.35
N TYR A 184 -4.38 -12.10 -3.92
CA TYR A 184 -5.57 -12.94 -4.02
C TYR A 184 -6.17 -13.27 -2.65
N ASN A 185 -5.32 -13.65 -1.69
CA ASN A 185 -5.78 -13.90 -0.32
C ASN A 185 -6.38 -12.65 0.34
N ASN A 186 -5.81 -11.48 0.08
CA ASN A 186 -6.35 -10.20 0.57
C ASN A 186 -7.73 -9.89 -0.02
N MET A 187 -7.93 -10.16 -1.32
CA MET A 187 -9.23 -9.97 -1.98
C MET A 187 -10.34 -10.83 -1.35
N LEU A 188 -10.03 -12.03 -0.86
CA LEU A 188 -11.01 -12.89 -0.19
C LEU A 188 -11.56 -12.25 1.10
N TRP A 189 -10.81 -11.31 1.69
CA TRP A 189 -11.21 -10.50 2.85
C TRP A 189 -11.76 -9.13 2.42
N THR A 190 -12.46 -9.08 1.29
CA THR A 190 -13.23 -7.93 0.85
C THR A 190 -14.72 -8.17 1.07
N PHE A 191 -15.40 -7.21 1.70
CA PHE A 191 -16.80 -7.32 2.08
C PHE A 191 -17.55 -6.05 1.72
N MET A 192 -18.72 -6.21 1.09
CA MET A 192 -19.59 -5.11 0.69
C MET A 192 -21.03 -5.37 1.16
N ASP A 193 -21.61 -4.40 1.87
CA ASP A 193 -23.03 -4.36 2.21
C ASP A 193 -23.50 -2.90 2.25
N SER A 194 -24.11 -2.47 1.15
CA SER A 194 -24.60 -1.09 0.98
C SER A 194 -25.72 -0.72 1.95
N ARG A 195 -26.41 -1.70 2.56
CA ARG A 195 -27.48 -1.44 3.54
C ARG A 195 -26.95 -0.87 4.85
N ILE A 196 -25.67 -1.11 5.14
CA ILE A 196 -25.00 -0.67 6.35
C ILE A 196 -23.75 0.18 6.05
N GLU A 197 -23.52 0.53 4.78
CA GLU A 197 -22.33 1.25 4.31
C GLU A 197 -21.01 0.53 4.67
N LEU A 198 -21.02 -0.80 4.57
CA LEU A 198 -19.82 -1.62 4.70
C LEU A 198 -19.16 -1.75 3.32
N HIS A 199 -17.95 -1.25 3.19
CA HIS A 199 -17.17 -1.26 1.95
C HIS A 199 -15.69 -1.43 2.28
N VAL A 200 -15.30 -2.64 2.68
CA VAL A 200 -14.00 -2.90 3.29
C VAL A 200 -13.19 -3.90 2.49
N GLY A 201 -11.88 -3.68 2.36
CA GLY A 201 -10.92 -4.67 1.88
C GLY A 201 -9.74 -4.83 2.83
N PHE A 202 -9.15 -6.01 2.85
CA PHE A 202 -7.93 -6.27 3.59
C PHE A 202 -6.69 -5.95 2.74
N SER A 203 -5.62 -5.52 3.39
CA SER A 203 -4.30 -5.42 2.78
C SER A 203 -3.23 -5.75 3.81
N TRP A 204 -2.39 -6.75 3.52
CA TRP A 204 -1.13 -6.95 4.23
C TRP A 204 -0.16 -5.81 3.89
N ILE A 205 0.23 -4.98 4.86
CA ILE A 205 0.97 -3.73 4.56
C ILE A 205 2.49 -3.86 4.66
N GLY A 206 2.99 -5.03 5.07
CA GLY A 206 4.42 -5.32 5.25
C GLY A 206 5.28 -5.20 4.00
N CYS A 207 4.73 -5.54 2.84
CA CYS A 207 5.50 -5.57 1.59
C CYS A 207 5.72 -4.18 0.97
N GLY A 208 5.17 -3.13 1.56
CA GLY A 208 5.24 -1.77 1.05
C GLY A 208 3.87 -1.11 1.07
N SER A 209 3.76 0.02 1.77
CA SER A 209 2.50 0.74 1.92
C SER A 209 2.69 2.24 2.13
N VAL A 210 1.67 3.00 1.74
CA VAL A 210 1.56 4.43 2.00
C VAL A 210 0.17 4.74 2.52
N PHE A 211 0.12 5.48 3.63
CA PHE A 211 -1.13 5.87 4.27
C PHE A 211 -0.98 7.17 5.07
N LEU A 212 -2.10 7.82 5.35
CA LEU A 212 -2.15 9.05 6.13
C LEU A 212 -1.80 8.80 7.60
N ARG A 213 -1.05 9.73 8.19
CA ARG A 213 -0.80 9.80 9.64
C ARG A 213 -2.10 9.78 10.44
N GLU A 214 -3.12 10.49 9.96
CA GLU A 214 -4.42 10.53 10.64
C GLU A 214 -5.11 9.17 10.68
N HIS A 215 -4.95 8.34 9.63
CA HIS A 215 -5.43 6.97 9.66
C HIS A 215 -4.74 6.14 10.75
N ALA A 216 -3.42 6.30 10.90
CA ALA A 216 -2.66 5.63 11.95
C ALA A 216 -3.10 6.07 13.36
N ARG A 217 -3.28 7.38 13.59
CA ARG A 217 -3.72 7.94 14.89
C ARG A 217 -5.10 7.43 15.27
N ARG A 218 -6.06 7.52 14.35
CA ARG A 218 -7.41 7.00 14.56
C ARG A 218 -7.39 5.49 14.79
N HIS A 219 -6.55 4.75 14.07
CA HIS A 219 -6.44 3.31 14.26
C HIS A 219 -5.97 2.94 15.67
N LEU A 220 -4.94 3.60 16.19
CA LEU A 220 -4.47 3.37 17.56
C LEU A 220 -5.57 3.65 18.58
N GLN A 221 -6.34 4.72 18.38
CA GLN A 221 -7.51 5.03 19.23
C GLN A 221 -8.60 3.95 19.13
N LEU A 222 -8.88 3.43 17.93
CA LEU A 222 -9.84 2.35 17.73
C LEU A 222 -9.38 1.06 18.42
N LEU A 223 -8.07 0.75 18.40
CA LEU A 223 -7.52 -0.41 19.12
C LEU A 223 -7.76 -0.28 20.63
N GLU A 224 -7.41 0.88 21.20
CA GLU A 224 -7.59 1.16 22.63
C GLU A 224 -9.05 1.00 23.07
N VAL A 225 -10.00 1.57 22.31
CA VAL A 225 -11.43 1.53 22.65
C VAL A 225 -12.06 0.16 22.40
N ASN A 226 -11.72 -0.52 21.30
CA ASN A 226 -12.42 -1.74 20.90
C ASN A 226 -11.80 -3.03 21.42
N LEU A 227 -10.53 -2.98 21.83
CA LEU A 227 -9.74 -4.14 22.25
C LEU A 227 -9.13 -3.98 23.65
N GLU A 228 -9.68 -3.10 24.50
CA GLU A 228 -9.22 -2.91 25.90
C GLU A 228 -9.04 -4.25 26.64
N ASN A 229 -10.04 -5.14 26.54
CA ASN A 229 -10.01 -6.47 27.16
C ASN A 229 -9.24 -7.55 26.35
N ASN A 230 -8.62 -7.18 25.22
CA ASN A 230 -7.89 -8.07 24.31
C ASN A 230 -6.60 -7.39 23.79
N SER A 231 -5.85 -6.73 24.68
CA SER A 231 -4.65 -5.95 24.29
C SER A 231 -3.55 -6.79 23.65
N ASP A 232 -3.56 -8.10 23.84
CA ASP A 232 -2.68 -9.06 23.16
C ASP A 232 -2.86 -9.04 21.63
N LEU A 233 -4.07 -8.70 21.16
CA LEU A 233 -4.39 -8.61 19.74
C LEU A 233 -3.84 -7.34 19.07
N PHE A 234 -3.30 -6.38 19.83
CA PHE A 234 -2.60 -5.22 19.26
C PHE A 234 -1.42 -5.67 18.39
N ALA A 235 -0.82 -6.82 18.72
CA ALA A 235 0.25 -7.42 17.91
C ALA A 235 -0.16 -7.74 16.46
N PHE A 236 -1.47 -7.83 16.16
CA PHE A 236 -2.04 -8.10 14.85
C PHE A 236 -2.70 -6.84 14.22
N SER A 237 -2.17 -5.66 14.53
CA SER A 237 -2.71 -4.37 14.11
C SER A 237 -2.99 -4.28 12.60
N ASP A 238 -2.23 -4.95 11.74
CA ASP A 238 -2.42 -4.93 10.28
C ASP A 238 -3.82 -5.42 9.84
N LEU A 239 -4.37 -6.41 10.56
CA LEU A 239 -5.70 -6.95 10.32
C LEU A 239 -6.77 -5.91 10.64
N PHE A 240 -6.61 -5.25 11.78
CA PHE A 240 -7.56 -4.25 12.26
C PHE A 240 -7.46 -2.96 11.44
N PHE A 241 -6.27 -2.52 11.08
CA PHE A 241 -6.05 -1.25 10.39
C PHE A 241 -6.81 -1.18 9.07
N SER A 242 -6.48 -2.07 8.13
CA SER A 242 -7.08 -2.06 6.80
C SER A 242 -8.60 -2.28 6.86
N ILE A 243 -9.06 -3.21 7.70
CA ILE A 243 -10.49 -3.47 7.87
C ILE A 243 -11.22 -2.24 8.42
N TRP A 244 -10.68 -1.60 9.45
CA TRP A 244 -11.34 -0.48 10.12
C TRP A 244 -11.25 0.86 9.38
N LEU A 245 -10.51 0.94 8.26
CA LEU A 245 -10.65 2.04 7.33
C LEU A 245 -12.02 2.05 6.64
N ASN A 246 -12.74 0.91 6.64
CA ASN A 246 -13.99 0.69 5.90
C ASN A 246 -13.88 1.25 4.47
N ASP A 247 -12.76 0.96 3.84
CA ASP A 247 -12.45 1.35 2.48
C ASP A 247 -11.65 0.21 1.82
N ILE A 248 -11.67 0.16 0.49
CA ILE A 248 -10.90 -0.83 -0.26
C ILE A 248 -9.51 -0.25 -0.53
N PRO A 249 -8.44 -0.95 -0.12
CA PRO A 249 -7.09 -0.50 -0.39
C PRO A 249 -6.79 -0.55 -1.90
N SER A 250 -6.02 0.43 -2.38
CA SER A 250 -5.39 0.34 -3.70
C SER A 250 -4.14 -0.53 -3.54
N GLN A 251 -4.18 -1.75 -4.06
CA GLN A 251 -3.06 -2.68 -3.92
C GLN A 251 -2.52 -3.10 -5.29
N MET A 252 -1.21 -2.96 -5.47
CA MET A 252 -0.52 -3.31 -6.71
C MET A 252 0.13 -4.68 -6.60
N VAL A 253 -0.01 -5.49 -7.64
CA VAL A 253 0.70 -6.77 -7.76
C VAL A 253 2.09 -6.52 -8.35
N VAL A 254 3.12 -6.95 -7.63
CA VAL A 254 4.53 -6.76 -7.98
C VAL A 254 5.34 -8.04 -7.82
N ASN A 255 6.52 -8.10 -8.44
CA ASN A 255 7.54 -9.10 -8.13
C ASN A 255 8.29 -8.67 -6.88
N LEU A 256 7.92 -9.24 -5.73
CA LEU A 256 8.59 -8.96 -4.45
C LEU A 256 9.95 -9.63 -4.38
N LEU A 257 10.97 -8.86 -3.99
CA LEU A 257 12.31 -9.35 -3.77
C LEU A 257 12.57 -9.44 -2.26
N SER A 258 12.96 -10.61 -1.77
CA SER A 258 13.30 -10.78 -0.36
C SER A 258 14.72 -10.29 -0.09
N LEU A 259 14.90 -9.59 1.03
CA LEU A 259 16.21 -9.25 1.56
C LEU A 259 16.70 -10.40 2.46
N PRO A 260 17.85 -11.03 2.14
CA PRO A 260 18.40 -12.08 2.99
C PRO A 260 18.89 -11.48 4.32
N ALA A 261 18.67 -12.18 5.43
CA ALA A 261 19.34 -11.85 6.68
C ALA A 261 20.80 -12.33 6.64
N THR A 262 21.68 -11.58 7.30
CA THR A 262 23.08 -11.98 7.50
C THR A 262 23.19 -13.15 8.48
N VAL A 263 24.36 -13.80 8.51
CA VAL A 263 24.63 -14.98 9.38
C VAL A 263 24.36 -14.72 10.87
N ASN A 264 24.48 -13.47 11.31
CA ASN A 264 24.27 -13.06 12.70
C ASN A 264 22.85 -12.57 13.01
N GLU A 265 21.97 -12.56 12.01
CA GLU A 265 20.60 -12.06 12.12
C GLU A 265 19.59 -13.22 12.09
N THR A 266 18.43 -13.02 12.71
CA THR A 266 17.39 -14.07 12.76
C THR A 266 16.35 -13.87 11.67
N ASN A 267 16.03 -14.94 10.95
CA ASN A 267 14.93 -15.00 9.97
C ASN A 267 13.57 -15.42 10.56
N VAL A 268 13.43 -15.41 11.89
CA VAL A 268 12.20 -15.86 12.55
C VAL A 268 11.18 -14.72 12.52
N SER A 269 10.19 -14.84 11.63
CA SER A 269 9.08 -13.90 11.51
C SER A 269 8.09 -14.05 12.68
N PHE A 270 7.27 -13.02 12.92
CA PHE A 270 6.14 -13.15 13.85
C PHE A 270 5.15 -14.24 13.40
N SER A 271 5.01 -14.39 12.08
CA SER A 271 4.15 -15.39 11.44
C SER A 271 4.57 -16.85 11.65
N SER A 272 5.81 -17.10 12.09
CA SER A 272 6.29 -18.46 12.37
C SER A 272 5.93 -18.97 13.77
N THR A 273 5.22 -18.20 14.58
CA THR A 273 4.79 -18.63 15.92
C THR A 273 3.67 -19.67 15.85
N SER A 274 3.65 -20.66 16.75
CA SER A 274 2.76 -21.84 16.67
C SER A 274 1.27 -21.51 16.62
N ASN A 275 0.85 -20.41 17.27
CA ASN A 275 -0.54 -19.98 17.33
C ASN A 275 -0.88 -18.83 16.37
N PHE A 276 0.04 -18.47 15.47
CA PHE A 276 -0.12 -17.30 14.61
C PHE A 276 -1.40 -17.35 13.77
N TYR A 277 -1.61 -18.43 13.00
CA TYR A 277 -2.77 -18.54 12.11
C TYR A 277 -4.11 -18.52 12.83
N SER A 278 -4.18 -19.14 14.01
CA SER A 278 -5.39 -19.11 14.85
C SER A 278 -5.67 -17.70 15.37
N SER A 279 -4.63 -17.01 15.84
CA SER A 279 -4.74 -15.64 16.35
C SER A 279 -5.03 -14.64 15.24
N GLN A 280 -4.44 -14.84 14.06
CA GLN A 280 -4.71 -14.08 12.85
C GLN A 280 -6.18 -14.22 12.45
N HIS A 281 -6.68 -15.45 12.31
CA HIS A 281 -8.08 -15.70 11.99
C HIS A 281 -9.03 -15.08 13.01
N LYS A 282 -8.78 -15.31 14.31
CA LYS A 282 -9.57 -14.71 15.41
C LYS A 282 -9.60 -13.18 15.31
N SER A 283 -8.46 -12.57 15.02
CA SER A 283 -8.33 -11.12 14.90
C SER A 283 -9.07 -10.58 13.68
N SER A 284 -8.97 -11.23 12.51
CA SER A 284 -9.70 -10.83 11.30
C SER A 284 -11.22 -10.90 11.50
N VAL A 285 -11.71 -12.01 12.08
CA VAL A 285 -13.15 -12.19 12.38
C VAL A 285 -13.62 -11.16 13.41
N LEU A 286 -12.82 -10.88 14.44
CA LEU A 286 -13.16 -9.86 15.42
C LEU A 286 -13.20 -8.46 14.80
N ALA A 287 -12.24 -8.12 13.94
CA ALA A 287 -12.16 -6.83 13.26
C ALA A 287 -13.43 -6.55 12.45
N ILE A 288 -13.86 -7.51 11.61
CA ILE A 288 -15.06 -7.36 10.78
C ILE A 288 -16.35 -7.34 11.62
N ARG A 289 -16.46 -8.18 12.67
CA ARG A 289 -17.63 -8.17 13.57
C ARG A 289 -17.79 -6.85 14.30
N LYS A 290 -16.68 -6.26 14.77
CA LYS A 290 -16.69 -4.93 15.43
C LYS A 290 -17.14 -3.84 14.46
N LEU A 291 -16.59 -3.84 13.23
CA LEU A 291 -16.96 -2.89 12.19
C LEU A 291 -18.45 -3.02 11.83
N GLU A 292 -18.90 -4.24 11.50
CA GLU A 292 -20.30 -4.51 11.13
C GLU A 292 -21.27 -4.12 12.25
N ALA A 293 -20.98 -4.49 13.50
CA ALA A 293 -21.83 -4.14 14.63
C ALA A 293 -21.97 -2.62 14.78
N ALA A 294 -20.86 -1.88 14.68
CA ALA A 294 -20.88 -0.43 14.76
C ALA A 294 -21.67 0.21 13.59
N LEU A 295 -21.50 -0.32 12.38
CA LEU A 295 -22.24 0.14 11.20
C LEU A 295 -23.75 -0.17 11.28
N ARG A 296 -24.15 -1.29 11.89
CA ARG A 296 -25.56 -1.64 12.10
C ARG A 296 -26.23 -0.80 13.17
N LEU A 297 -25.53 -0.53 14.28
CA LEU A 297 -26.10 0.20 15.41
C LEU A 297 -26.44 1.65 15.05
N ASN A 298 -25.81 2.21 14.00
CA ASN A 298 -25.97 3.61 13.59
C ASN A 298 -25.82 4.60 14.76
N GLN A 299 -25.12 4.20 15.82
CA GLN A 299 -24.91 5.03 16.97
C GLN A 299 -23.60 5.82 16.78
N PRO A 300 -23.62 7.14 16.98
CA PRO A 300 -22.41 7.90 17.23
C PRO A 300 -21.90 7.56 18.63
N THR A 301 -21.43 6.33 18.85
CA THR A 301 -20.84 5.94 20.13
C THR A 301 -19.41 6.45 20.20
N MET A 302 -19.22 7.51 20.98
CA MET A 302 -17.96 8.20 21.29
C MET A 302 -17.30 8.92 20.10
N ASN A 303 -16.42 9.88 20.41
CA ASN A 303 -15.71 10.76 19.46
C ASN A 303 -14.87 10.02 18.39
N ILE A 304 -14.75 8.69 18.46
CA ILE A 304 -13.96 7.86 17.55
C ILE A 304 -14.89 6.77 16.97
N THR A 305 -15.44 7.03 15.78
CA THR A 305 -16.31 6.09 15.07
C THR A 305 -15.60 5.48 13.87
N PHE A 306 -16.01 4.27 13.50
CA PHE A 306 -15.65 3.72 12.20
C PHE A 306 -16.20 4.62 11.08
N PRO A 307 -15.40 4.88 10.03
CA PRO A 307 -15.87 5.70 8.92
C PRO A 307 -16.98 4.96 8.18
N ARG A 308 -17.98 5.72 7.73
CA ARG A 308 -18.96 5.27 6.74
C ARG A 308 -18.48 5.76 5.38
N LYS A 309 -18.40 4.86 4.41
CA LYS A 309 -17.99 5.19 3.04
C LYS A 309 -19.09 4.72 2.11
N GLN A 310 -19.48 5.58 1.17
CA GLN A 310 -20.34 5.16 0.08
C GLN A 310 -19.52 4.39 -0.94
N ASN A 311 -20.20 3.54 -1.72
CA ASN A 311 -19.57 2.83 -2.81
C ASN A 311 -18.85 3.82 -3.74
N ARG A 312 -17.56 3.57 -3.98
CA ARG A 312 -16.73 4.36 -4.88
C ARG A 312 -16.15 3.42 -5.92
N ARG A 313 -16.01 3.91 -7.15
CA ARG A 313 -15.38 3.13 -8.22
C ARG A 313 -13.92 2.87 -7.85
N PHE A 314 -13.52 1.60 -7.88
CA PHE A 314 -12.15 1.22 -7.59
C PHE A 314 -11.23 1.62 -8.74
N SER A 315 -10.15 2.30 -8.39
CA SER A 315 -9.03 2.51 -9.31
C SER A 315 -7.97 1.47 -8.99
N TYR A 316 -7.68 0.59 -9.94
CA TYR A 316 -6.63 -0.41 -9.77
C TYR A 316 -5.35 0.12 -10.39
N CYS A 317 -4.44 0.56 -9.53
CA CYS A 317 -3.10 0.86 -9.98
C CYS A 317 -2.37 -0.45 -10.30
N THR A 318 -1.53 -0.42 -11.32
CA THR A 318 -0.61 -1.51 -11.66
C THR A 318 0.82 -0.99 -11.58
N LYS A 319 1.78 -1.90 -11.41
CA LYS A 319 3.21 -1.55 -11.43
C LYS A 319 3.58 -0.79 -12.70
N SER A 320 4.65 -0.01 -12.64
CA SER A 320 5.23 0.60 -13.84
C SER A 320 5.78 -0.46 -14.80
N PRO A 321 5.48 -0.37 -16.11
CA PRO A 321 6.26 -1.04 -17.16
C PRO A 321 7.69 -0.54 -17.32
N SER A 322 7.99 0.62 -16.74
CA SER A 322 9.31 1.23 -16.83
C SER A 322 10.28 0.57 -15.89
N PRO A 323 11.49 0.22 -16.36
CA PRO A 323 12.59 -0.15 -15.48
C PRO A 323 12.99 0.97 -14.49
N LYS A 324 12.57 2.22 -14.75
CA LYS A 324 12.88 3.39 -13.91
C LYS A 324 11.77 3.76 -12.94
N ASP A 325 10.64 3.05 -12.98
CA ASP A 325 9.47 3.35 -12.17
C ASP A 325 8.98 4.80 -12.34
N ASP A 326 8.98 5.31 -13.59
CA ASP A 326 8.71 6.72 -13.91
C ASP A 326 7.28 7.00 -14.41
N PHE A 327 6.39 5.98 -14.38
CA PHE A 327 4.96 6.16 -14.67
C PHE A 327 4.08 5.08 -14.03
N THR A 328 2.88 5.48 -13.62
CA THR A 328 1.83 4.58 -13.09
C THR A 328 0.83 4.21 -14.17
N PHE A 329 0.48 2.92 -14.25
CA PHE A 329 -0.62 2.45 -15.08
C PHE A 329 -1.87 2.22 -14.24
N TYR A 330 -3.03 2.51 -14.85
CA TYR A 330 -4.34 2.30 -14.25
C TYR A 330 -5.09 1.24 -15.06
N SER A 331 -5.64 0.26 -14.37
CA SER A 331 -6.57 -0.71 -14.91
C SER A 331 -7.95 -0.48 -14.30
N ASN A 332 -8.99 -0.63 -15.12
CA ASN A 332 -10.37 -0.74 -14.66
C ASN A 332 -10.87 -2.19 -14.70
N VAL A 333 -9.97 -3.13 -14.95
CA VAL A 333 -10.26 -4.56 -15.05
C VAL A 333 -9.50 -5.26 -13.95
N LEU A 334 -10.24 -5.81 -12.98
CA LEU A 334 -9.75 -6.91 -12.18
C LEU A 334 -10.18 -8.23 -12.81
N PRO A 335 -9.37 -9.29 -12.66
CA PRO A 335 -9.76 -10.65 -12.99
C PRO A 335 -10.93 -11.19 -12.12
N ILE A 336 -11.40 -10.44 -11.12
CA ILE A 336 -12.51 -10.80 -10.24
C ILE A 336 -13.40 -9.57 -10.01
N ASP A 337 -14.70 -9.76 -10.16
CA ASP A 337 -15.71 -8.74 -9.87
C ASP A 337 -16.04 -8.72 -8.37
N ILE A 338 -15.25 -7.95 -7.61
CA ILE A 338 -15.39 -7.84 -6.15
C ILE A 338 -16.68 -7.13 -5.73
N GLU A 339 -17.26 -6.27 -6.59
CA GLU A 339 -18.44 -5.45 -6.29
C GLU A 339 -19.70 -6.29 -6.06
N HIS A 340 -19.74 -7.49 -6.63
CA HIS A 340 -20.90 -8.37 -6.59
C HIS A 340 -20.76 -9.53 -5.59
N ILE A 341 -19.73 -9.52 -4.75
CA ILE A 341 -19.53 -10.56 -3.74
C ILE A 341 -20.39 -10.22 -2.52
N PRO A 342 -21.48 -10.97 -2.24
CA PRO A 342 -22.33 -10.70 -1.08
C PRO A 342 -21.55 -10.95 0.22
N PHE A 343 -21.96 -10.26 1.28
CA PHE A 343 -21.44 -10.45 2.64
C PHE A 343 -22.53 -10.95 3.59
N ASP A 344 -22.26 -12.07 4.25
CA ASP A 344 -22.95 -12.55 5.43
C ASP A 344 -21.93 -13.09 6.44
N ILE A 345 -21.74 -12.35 7.54
CA ILE A 345 -20.77 -12.67 8.59
C ILE A 345 -20.91 -14.08 9.18
N LYS A 346 -22.10 -14.70 9.11
CA LYS A 346 -22.33 -16.04 9.65
C LYS A 346 -21.70 -17.14 8.81
N VAL A 347 -21.62 -16.93 7.50
CA VAL A 347 -21.08 -17.90 6.53
C VAL A 347 -19.70 -17.47 6.03
N ASP A 348 -19.43 -16.17 6.00
CA ASP A 348 -18.20 -15.59 5.49
C ASP A 348 -17.12 -15.37 6.56
N SER A 349 -17.42 -15.61 7.85
CA SER A 349 -16.39 -15.53 8.90
C SER A 349 -15.21 -16.46 8.65
N ASP A 350 -15.44 -17.54 7.90
CA ASP A 350 -14.46 -18.56 7.59
C ASP A 350 -13.73 -18.30 6.26
N ARG A 351 -13.98 -17.15 5.58
CA ARG A 351 -13.21 -16.75 4.39
C ARG A 351 -11.72 -16.78 4.73
N GLY A 352 -10.99 -17.56 3.95
CA GLY A 352 -9.77 -18.24 4.40
C GLY A 352 -8.67 -17.35 4.98
N THR A 353 -7.87 -17.93 5.87
CA THR A 353 -6.46 -17.51 6.04
C THR A 353 -5.62 -18.17 4.94
N TYR A 354 -4.31 -17.90 4.87
CA TYR A 354 -3.39 -18.57 3.94
C TYR A 354 -3.54 -20.11 3.88
N ARG A 355 -4.03 -20.72 4.95
CA ARG A 355 -4.29 -22.17 5.05
C ARG A 355 -5.51 -22.65 4.25
N TYR A 356 -6.42 -21.75 3.92
CA TYR A 356 -7.72 -22.04 3.31
C TYR A 356 -7.98 -21.19 2.06
N VAL A 357 -6.93 -20.67 1.42
CA VAL A 357 -7.07 -20.02 0.11
C VAL A 357 -7.72 -21.03 -0.84
N PRO A 358 -8.92 -20.74 -1.40
CA PRO A 358 -9.62 -21.67 -2.25
C PRO A 358 -8.78 -21.96 -3.50
N ASN A 359 -8.44 -23.24 -3.69
CA ASN A 359 -7.91 -23.73 -4.95
C ASN A 359 -9.07 -24.00 -5.92
N GLY A 360 -8.93 -23.59 -7.18
CA GLY A 360 -9.97 -23.81 -8.18
C GLY A 360 -9.85 -22.89 -9.40
N PRO A 361 -10.82 -22.95 -10.32
CA PRO A 361 -10.77 -22.21 -11.59
C PRO A 361 -10.56 -20.71 -11.43
N ASN A 362 -11.18 -20.09 -10.42
CA ASN A 362 -11.02 -18.66 -10.15
C ASN A 362 -9.60 -18.30 -9.71
N TYR A 363 -8.99 -19.13 -8.87
CA TYR A 363 -7.59 -18.94 -8.47
C TYR A 363 -6.67 -19.14 -9.67
N THR A 364 -6.84 -20.23 -10.44
CA THR A 364 -6.07 -20.47 -11.68
C THR A 364 -6.19 -19.30 -12.65
N HIS A 365 -7.40 -18.82 -12.91
CA HIS A 365 -7.65 -17.66 -13.76
C HIS A 365 -6.93 -16.41 -13.22
N PHE A 366 -7.02 -16.14 -11.92
CA PHE A 366 -6.29 -15.03 -11.31
C PHE A 366 -4.77 -15.16 -11.50
N ILE A 367 -4.18 -16.33 -11.28
CA ILE A 367 -2.75 -16.56 -11.50
C ILE A 367 -2.37 -16.32 -12.97
N GLU A 368 -3.23 -16.73 -13.90
CA GLU A 368 -3.00 -16.58 -15.33
C GLU A 368 -3.10 -15.13 -15.82
N TYR A 369 -4.03 -14.34 -15.27
CA TYR A 369 -4.41 -13.02 -15.81
C TYR A 369 -4.31 -11.85 -14.82
N ASN A 370 -3.56 -11.98 -13.71
CA ASN A 370 -3.37 -10.86 -12.79
C ASN A 370 -2.58 -9.70 -13.42
N THR A 371 -2.66 -8.53 -12.77
CA THR A 371 -2.12 -7.26 -13.28
C THR A 371 -0.60 -7.23 -13.42
N LEU A 372 0.14 -8.14 -12.79
CA LEU A 372 1.59 -8.27 -13.03
C LEU A 372 1.88 -8.60 -14.49
N LYS A 373 1.04 -9.46 -15.10
CA LYS A 373 1.16 -9.95 -16.48
C LYS A 373 0.57 -9.01 -17.51
N ALA A 374 -0.13 -7.96 -17.09
CA ALA A 374 -0.64 -6.93 -17.99
C ALA A 374 0.47 -5.99 -18.51
N VAL A 375 1.72 -6.23 -18.11
CA VAL A 375 2.86 -5.36 -18.36
C VAL A 375 3.99 -6.18 -18.98
N ASP A 376 4.18 -6.06 -20.30
CA ASP A 376 5.00 -6.92 -21.18
C ASP A 376 6.53 -6.96 -20.93
N ASN A 377 7.05 -6.39 -19.84
CA ASN A 377 8.50 -6.12 -19.72
C ASN A 377 9.26 -6.94 -18.66
N ASP A 378 8.67 -8.01 -18.11
CA ASP A 378 9.29 -8.79 -17.00
C ASP A 378 10.43 -9.74 -17.43
N GLU A 379 10.65 -9.98 -18.73
CA GLU A 379 11.59 -11.01 -19.18
C GLU A 379 13.10 -10.66 -19.05
N LYS A 380 13.49 -9.49 -18.52
CA LYS A 380 14.89 -9.04 -18.54
C LYS A 380 15.63 -8.88 -17.21
N HIS A 381 15.03 -9.25 -16.07
CA HIS A 381 15.70 -9.06 -14.76
C HIS A 381 15.87 -10.32 -13.92
N VAL A 382 15.82 -11.50 -14.53
CA VAL A 382 16.28 -12.75 -13.90
C VAL A 382 17.60 -13.15 -14.54
N GLY A 383 18.71 -12.71 -13.93
CA GLY A 383 20.06 -13.15 -14.29
C GLY A 383 20.86 -12.08 -15.03
N ASP A 384 21.46 -11.18 -14.27
CA ASP A 384 22.88 -10.78 -14.40
C ASP A 384 23.11 -9.58 -13.46
N HIS A 385 24.22 -9.63 -12.72
CA HIS A 385 24.68 -8.68 -11.69
C HIS A 385 24.26 -8.99 -10.24
N LEU A 386 24.73 -10.14 -9.75
CA LEU A 386 25.35 -10.19 -8.42
C LEU A 386 26.87 -10.33 -8.64
N ASP A 387 27.52 -9.20 -8.85
CA ASP A 387 28.95 -9.02 -8.59
C ASP A 387 29.10 -7.65 -7.91
N LEU A 388 28.93 -7.65 -6.58
CA LEU A 388 29.53 -6.70 -5.64
C LEU A 388 29.79 -7.42 -4.32
#